data_AF-A0A4Y2PLN6-F1
#
_entry.id   AF-A0A4Y2PLN6-F1
#
_cell.length_a   1.000
_cell.length_b   1.000
_cell.length_c   1.000
_cell.angle_alpha   90.00
_cell.angle_beta   90.00
_cell.angle_gamma   90.00
#
_symmetry.space_group_name_H-M   'P 1'
#
loop_
_entity.id
_entity.type
_entity.pdbx_description
1 polymer ?
#
loop_
_entity_poly.entity_id
_entity_poly.type
_entity_poly.pdbx_seq_one_letter_code
_entity_poly.pdbx_strand_id
1 'polypeptide(L)' 'MSLAYAECPQDVRDSLAAQYFVDAIRDEDTQHATRLMDAKDLKSALAYSMKYEAAKTVSKTSRNVRSIEIEDDTG' A
#
# COMPACT_ATOMS: atom_id res chain seq x y z
N MET A 1 2.78 17.59 42.16
CA MET A 1 1.92 16.80 41.27
C MET A 1 2.67 16.58 39.97
N SER A 2 3.20 15.36 39.75
CA SER A 2 3.84 15.00 38.47
C SER A 2 2.76 14.43 37.56
N LEU A 3 2.44 15.13 36.48
CA LEU A 3 1.67 14.55 35.37
C LEU A 3 2.64 13.65 34.59
N ALA A 4 2.89 12.45 35.11
CA ALA A 4 3.53 11.40 34.33
C ALA A 4 2.53 11.00 33.25
N TYR A 5 2.63 11.63 32.08
CA TYR A 5 2.01 11.12 30.86
C TYR A 5 2.50 9.69 30.69
N ALA A 6 1.63 8.72 30.95
CA ALA A 6 1.96 7.33 30.68
C ALA A 6 2.28 7.23 29.19
N GLU A 7 3.50 6.82 28.85
CA GLU A 7 3.87 6.61 27.45
C GLU A 7 2.89 5.63 26.81
N CYS A 8 2.40 5.99 25.63
CA CYS A 8 1.47 5.16 24.89
C CYS A 8 2.18 3.84 24.52
N PRO A 9 1.53 2.67 24.71
CA PRO A 9 2.09 1.38 24.34
C PRO A 9 2.60 1.35 22.89
N GLN A 10 3.73 0.67 22.65
CA GLN A 10 4.41 0.66 21.34
C GLN A 10 3.49 0.16 20.21
N ASP A 11 2.67 -0.86 20.48
CA ASP A 11 1.70 -1.44 19.56
C ASP A 11 0.64 -0.43 19.09
N VAL A 12 0.22 0.47 19.99
CA VAL A 12 -0.70 1.55 19.66
C VAL A 12 -0.01 2.58 18.76
N ARG A 13 1.26 2.92 19.04
CA ARG A 13 2.03 3.83 18.19
C ARG A 13 2.29 3.26 16.80
N ASP A 14 2.60 1.97 16.71
CA ASP A 14 2.90 1.29 15.45
C ASP A 14 1.63 1.13 14.60
N SER A 15 0.50 0.83 15.24
CA SER A 15 -0.81 0.79 14.57
C SER A 15 -1.20 2.18 14.04
N LEU A 16 -0.99 3.23 14.85
CA LEU A 16 -1.26 4.61 14.43
C LEU A 16 -0.33 5.05 13.29
N ALA A 17 0.95 4.69 13.35
CA ALA A 17 1.93 4.99 12.31
C ALA A 17 1.58 4.27 11.00
N ALA A 18 1.13 3.01 11.08
CA ALA A 18 0.65 2.26 9.92
C ALA A 18 -0.58 2.93 9.28
N GLN A 19 -1.55 3.36 10.10
CA GLN A 19 -2.73 4.08 9.63
C GLN A 19 -2.35 5.38 8.92
N TYR A 20 -1.49 6.20 9.53
CA TYR A 20 -1.03 7.46 8.95
C TYR A 20 -0.26 7.24 7.64
N PHE A 21 0.56 6.20 7.57
CA PHE A 21 1.26 5.84 6.33
C PHE A 21 0.27 5.55 5.21
N VAL A 22 -0.76 4.76 5.49
CA VAL A 22 -1.79 4.42 4.51
C VAL A 22 -2.57 5.67 4.06
N ASP A 23 -2.87 6.57 4.98
CA ASP A 23 -3.56 7.83 4.66
C ASP A 23 -2.68 8.78 3.82
N ALA A 24 -1.36 8.69 3.96
CA ALA A 24 -0.40 9.47 3.18
C ALA A 24 -0.16 8.93 1.75
N ILE A 25 -0.64 7.72 1.42
CA ILE A 25 -0.51 7.16 0.07
C ILE A 25 -1.34 8.00 -0.91
N ARG A 26 -0.68 8.48 -1.97
CA ARG A 26 -1.32 9.33 -3.01
C ARG A 26 -2.07 8.53 -4.07
N ASP A 27 -1.61 7.31 -4.37
CA ASP A 27 -2.27 6.43 -5.33
C ASP A 27 -3.47 5.78 -4.65
N GLU A 28 -4.67 6.13 -5.10
CA GLU A 28 -5.91 5.69 -4.46
C GLU A 28 -6.07 4.17 -4.48
N ASP A 29 -5.70 3.49 -5.58
CA ASP A 29 -5.78 2.02 -5.65
C ASP A 29 -4.85 1.36 -4.62
N THR A 30 -3.61 1.85 -4.51
CA THR A 30 -2.61 1.33 -3.57
C THR A 30 -2.99 1.66 -2.13
N GLN A 31 -3.59 2.82 -1.89
CA GLN A 31 -4.16 3.16 -0.59
C GLN A 31 -5.26 2.17 -0.20
N HIS A 32 -6.23 1.92 -1.09
CA HIS A 32 -7.33 0.99 -0.85
C HIS A 32 -6.85 -0.45 -0.65
N ALA A 33 -5.91 -0.91 -1.48
CA ALA A 33 -5.32 -2.23 -1.35
C ALA A 33 -4.58 -2.41 -0.01
N THR A 34 -3.84 -1.38 0.41
CA THR A 34 -3.10 -1.41 1.69
C THR A 34 -4.04 -1.29 2.89
N ARG A 35 -5.13 -0.51 2.81
CA ARG A 35 -6.20 -0.47 3.83
C ARG A 35 -6.85 -1.84 4.03
N LEU A 36 -7.06 -2.58 2.95
CA LEU A 36 -7.68 -3.91 2.99
C LEU A 36 -6.83 -4.93 3.75
N MET A 37 -5.52 -4.69 3.90
CA MET A 37 -4.59 -5.62 4.54
C MET A 37 -4.72 -5.68 6.08
N ASP A 38 -5.45 -4.77 6.73
CA ASP A 38 -5.51 -4.63 8.21
C ASP A 38 -4.10 -4.66 8.85
N ALA A 39 -3.18 -3.88 8.30
CA ALA A 39 -1.80 -3.87 8.74
C ALA A 39 -1.68 -3.13 10.09
N LYS A 40 -1.45 -3.91 11.16
CA LYS A 40 -1.18 -3.40 12.52
C LYS A 40 0.25 -2.88 12.70
N ASP A 41 1.10 -3.15 11.72
CA ASP A 41 2.52 -2.85 11.72
C ASP A 41 2.88 -2.07 10.46
N LEU A 42 3.60 -0.97 10.65
CA LEU A 42 4.05 -0.10 9.57
C LEU A 42 4.92 -0.83 8.54
N LYS A 43 5.76 -1.76 8.98
CA LYS A 43 6.64 -2.54 8.11
C LYS A 43 5.83 -3.42 7.16
N SER A 44 4.77 -4.05 7.64
CA SER A 44 3.85 -4.85 6.83
C SER A 44 3.09 -3.98 5.83
N ALA A 45 2.57 -2.82 6.27
CA ALA A 45 1.89 -1.88 5.38
C ALA A 45 2.81 -1.41 4.23
N LEU A 46 4.07 -1.06 4.55
CA LEU A 46 5.07 -0.63 3.59
C LEU A 46 5.50 -1.76 2.65
N ALA A 47 5.81 -2.94 3.19
CA ALA A 47 6.25 -4.07 2.38
C ALA A 47 5.17 -4.53 1.40
N TYR A 48 3.91 -4.47 1.80
CA TYR A 48 2.79 -4.79 0.92
C TYR A 48 2.56 -3.72 -0.14
N SER A 49 2.53 -2.43 0.22
CA SER A 49 2.28 -1.37 -0.76
C SER A 49 3.35 -1.38 -1.86
N MET A 50 4.62 -1.61 -1.52
CA MET A 50 5.70 -1.77 -2.50
C MET A 50 5.50 -2.99 -3.42
N LYS A 51 5.08 -4.13 -2.86
CA LYS A 51 4.79 -5.33 -3.66
C LYS A 51 3.60 -5.13 -4.59
N TYR A 52 2.55 -4.48 -4.11
CA TYR A 52 1.37 -4.17 -4.89
C TYR A 52 1.70 -3.22 -6.04
N GLU A 53 2.46 -2.14 -5.80
CA GLU A 53 2.92 -1.23 -6.86
C GLU A 53 3.82 -1.93 -7.90
N ALA A 54 4.73 -2.80 -7.45
CA ALA A 54 5.54 -3.61 -8.37
C ALA A 54 4.67 -4.55 -9.22
N ALA A 55 3.66 -5.20 -8.63
CA ALA A 55 2.73 -6.03 -9.38
C ALA A 55 1.83 -5.20 -10.34
N LYS A 56 1.38 -4.02 -9.90
CA LYS A 56 0.56 -3.09 -10.68
C LYS A 56 1.28 -2.61 -11.92
N THR A 57 2.56 -2.26 -11.81
CA THR A 57 3.39 -1.82 -12.95
C THR A 57 3.63 -2.96 -13.94
N VAL A 58 3.98 -4.16 -13.47
CA VAL A 58 4.13 -5.35 -14.32
C VAL A 58 2.82 -5.71 -15.03
N SER A 59 1.69 -5.64 -14.32
CA SER A 59 0.36 -5.94 -14.87
C SER A 59 -0.08 -4.91 -15.92
N LYS A 60 0.20 -3.62 -15.70
CA LYS A 60 -0.03 -2.58 -16.71
C LYS A 60 0.78 -2.88 -17.97
N THR A 61 2.08 -3.11 -17.85
CA THR A 61 2.93 -3.42 -19.02
C THR A 61 2.50 -4.69 -19.75
N SER A 62 2.17 -5.77 -19.04
CA SER A 62 1.73 -7.01 -19.69
C SER A 62 0.38 -6.87 -20.41
N ARG A 63 -0.54 -6.08 -19.85
CA ARG A 63 -1.81 -5.78 -20.51
C ARG A 63 -1.61 -4.91 -21.76
N ASN A 64 -0.70 -3.94 -21.69
CA ASN A 64 -0.36 -3.10 -22.84
C ASN A 64 0.26 -3.93 -23.97
N VAL A 65 1.19 -4.84 -23.66
CA VAL A 65 1.81 -5.76 -24.62
C VAL A 65 0.76 -6.65 -25.29
N ARG A 66 -0.12 -7.28 -24.52
CA ARG A 66 -1.20 -8.11 -25.09
C ARG A 66 -2.15 -7.31 -25.98
N SER A 67 -2.38 -6.03 -25.65
CA SER A 67 -3.28 -5.17 -26.44
C SER A 67 -2.68 -4.83 -27.80
N ILE A 68 -1.35 -4.72 -27.90
CA ILE A 68 -0.63 -4.48 -29.18
C ILE A 68 -0.72 -5.73 -30.08
N GLU A 69 -0.49 -6.93 -29.53
CA GLU A 69 -0.61 -8.18 -30.31
C GLU A 69 -2.02 -8.39 -30.88
N ILE A 70 -3.08 -7.95 -30.19
CA ILE A 70 -4.46 -8.09 -30.68
C ILE A 70 -4.77 -7.06 -31.79
N GLU A 71 -4.13 -5.89 -31.78
CA GLU A 71 -4.32 -4.86 -32.82
C GLU A 71 -3.58 -5.22 -34.13
N ASP A 72 -2.40 -5.84 -34.04
CA ASP A 72 -1.61 -6.27 -35.20
C ASP A 72 -2.19 -7.51 -35.93
N ASP A 73 -3.06 -8.31 -35.28
CA ASP A 73 -3.66 -9.52 -35.88
C ASP A 73 -4.94 -9.24 -36.71
N THR A 74 -5.32 -7.96 -36.89
CA THR A 74 -6.52 -7.55 -37.67
C THR A 74 -6.19 -6.76 -38.95
N GLY A 75 -4.97 -6.89 -39.47
CA GLY A 75 -4.52 -6.27 -40.74
C GLY A 75 -4.78 -7.12 -41.98
#